data_AF-A0AAN8FUG7-F1
#
_entry.id   AF-A0AAN8FUG7-F1
#
_cell.length_a   1.000
_cell.length_b   1.000
_cell.length_c   1.000
_cell.angle_alpha   90.00
_cell.angle_beta   90.00
_cell.angle_gamma   90.00
#
_symmetry.space_group_name_H-M   'P 1'
#
loop_
_entity.id
_entity.type
_entity.pdbx_description
1 polymer ?
#
loop_
_entity_poly.entity_id
_entity_poly.type
_entity_poly.pdbx_seq_one_letter_code
_entity_poly.pdbx_strand_id
1 'polypeptide(L)'
;ADYSREPNFQVFEYRYPEKMWAEPADFSSLLSDHQDAVFILLPRAKADGNSYQHIAKLLIQHDSQDKLKLAKSSFLSMGNFDVVALDRYDGTTDTMWVVSHAISLH
;
A
#
# COMPACT_ATOMS: atom_id res chain seq x y z
N ALA A 1 8.09 -26.19 -31.38
CA ALA A 1 8.05 -24.75 -31.08
C ALA A 1 8.28 -24.62 -29.60
N ASP A 2 9.43 -24.06 -29.23
CA ASP A 2 9.84 -23.87 -27.85
C ASP A 2 9.22 -22.54 -27.37
N TYR A 3 8.22 -22.60 -26.50
CA TYR A 3 7.62 -21.41 -25.91
C TYR A 3 8.36 -21.12 -24.61
N SER A 4 9.43 -20.33 -24.68
CA SER A 4 9.99 -19.68 -23.50
C SER A 4 8.95 -18.66 -22.99
N ARG A 5 8.16 -19.04 -21.99
CA ARG A 5 7.38 -18.08 -21.21
C ARG A 5 8.37 -17.30 -20.34
N GLU A 6 8.88 -16.21 -20.88
CA GLU A 6 9.50 -15.15 -20.08
C GLU A 6 8.49 -14.73 -18.99
N PRO A 7 8.87 -14.74 -17.71
CA PRO A 7 8.00 -14.23 -16.66
C PRO A 7 7.74 -12.73 -16.90
N ASN A 8 6.49 -12.38 -17.18
CA ASN A 8 6.04 -11.00 -17.23
C ASN A 8 6.00 -10.46 -15.79
N PHE A 9 7.03 -9.74 -15.38
CA PHE A 9 7.04 -9.01 -14.11
C PHE A 9 6.38 -7.64 -14.28
N GLN A 10 5.51 -7.29 -13.35
CA GLN A 10 4.98 -5.93 -13.21
C GLN A 10 5.67 -5.26 -12.03
N VAL A 11 6.14 -4.03 -12.23
CA VAL A 11 6.88 -3.26 -11.21
C VAL A 11 6.09 -2.02 -10.85
N PHE A 12 5.86 -1.81 -9.56
CA PHE A 12 5.35 -0.57 -8.99
C PHE A 12 6.50 0.17 -8.29
N GLU A 13 6.70 1.43 -8.63
CA GLU A 13 7.69 2.30 -7.99
C GLU A 13 7.00 3.42 -7.23
N TYR A 14 7.35 3.56 -5.94
CA TYR A 14 6.89 4.67 -5.11
C TYR A 14 8.05 5.59 -4.79
N ARG A 15 7.96 6.85 -5.22
CA ARG A 15 8.91 7.88 -4.84
C ARG A 15 8.53 8.43 -3.46
N TYR A 16 9.36 8.13 -2.47
CA TYR A 16 9.25 8.68 -1.15
C TYR A 16 9.44 10.21 -1.17
N PRO A 17 8.73 10.96 -0.32
CA PRO A 17 9.03 12.36 -0.06
C PRO A 17 10.47 12.57 0.44
N GLU A 18 10.96 13.81 0.39
CA GLU A 18 12.31 14.14 0.83
C GLU A 18 12.59 13.70 2.29
N LYS A 19 13.82 13.28 2.56
CA LYS A 19 14.30 12.81 3.89
C LYS A 19 13.58 11.56 4.42
N MET A 20 12.98 10.77 3.54
CA MET A 20 12.46 9.45 3.87
C MET A 20 13.26 8.39 3.10
N TRP A 21 13.45 7.25 3.74
CA TRP A 21 14.12 6.07 3.18
C TRP A 21 13.29 4.85 3.53
N ALA A 22 13.24 3.89 2.60
CA ALA A 22 12.59 2.62 2.80
C ALA A 22 13.62 1.57 3.23
N GLU A 23 13.28 0.77 4.22
CA GLU A 23 13.97 -0.45 4.57
C GLU A 23 13.16 -1.66 4.07
N PRO A 24 13.79 -2.80 3.74
CA PRO A 24 13.06 -4.00 3.33
C PRO A 24 11.99 -4.45 4.34
N ALA A 25 12.21 -4.19 5.64
CA ALA A 25 11.28 -4.52 6.70
C ALA A 25 9.96 -3.71 6.64
N ASP A 26 9.98 -2.52 6.03
CA ASP A 26 8.80 -1.64 5.90
C ASP A 26 7.73 -2.25 4.98
N PHE A 27 8.12 -3.19 4.11
CA PHE A 27 7.23 -3.87 3.16
C PHE A 27 6.68 -5.20 3.69
N SER A 28 6.76 -5.44 5.00
CA SER A 28 6.31 -6.69 5.63
C SER A 28 4.79 -6.86 5.68
N SER A 29 4.03 -5.81 5.37
CA SER A 29 2.56 -5.83 5.44
C SER A 29 1.91 -5.45 4.11
N LEU A 30 1.33 -6.45 3.45
CA LEU A 30 0.64 -6.37 2.17
C LEU A 30 -0.67 -7.16 2.27
N LEU A 31 -1.78 -6.55 1.85
CA LEU A 31 -3.08 -7.24 1.70
C LEU A 31 -3.65 -6.95 0.33
N SER A 32 -4.17 -7.95 -0.36
CA SER A 32 -4.94 -7.76 -1.60
C SER A 32 -6.43 -7.75 -1.30
N ASP A 33 -7.20 -7.01 -2.09
CA ASP A 33 -8.67 -7.13 -2.13
C ASP A 33 -9.18 -8.29 -3.00
N HIS A 34 -8.26 -9.10 -3.55
CA HIS A 34 -8.51 -10.19 -4.48
C HIS A 34 -9.11 -9.78 -5.84
N GLN A 35 -9.17 -8.49 -6.14
CA GLN A 35 -9.71 -7.97 -7.40
C GLN A 35 -8.67 -7.11 -8.11
N ASP A 36 -8.59 -5.84 -7.76
CA ASP A 36 -7.83 -4.83 -8.47
C ASP A 36 -7.11 -3.88 -7.51
N ALA A 37 -6.94 -4.25 -6.23
CA ALA A 37 -6.14 -3.47 -5.31
C ALA A 37 -5.23 -4.28 -4.40
N VAL A 38 -4.14 -3.61 -4.03
CA VAL A 38 -3.21 -3.99 -2.98
C VAL A 38 -3.12 -2.85 -1.98
N PHE A 39 -3.26 -3.18 -0.70
CA PHE A 39 -2.99 -2.31 0.42
C PHE A 39 -1.57 -2.55 0.92
N ILE A 40 -0.85 -1.47 1.15
CA ILE A 40 0.54 -1.47 1.61
C ILE A 40 0.74 -0.32 2.60
N LEU A 41 1.66 -0.48 3.53
CA LEU A 41 2.04 0.61 4.43
C LEU A 41 3.11 1.47 3.76
N LEU A 42 2.86 2.77 3.65
CA LEU A 42 3.82 3.76 3.15
C LEU A 42 3.85 4.98 4.08
N PRO A 43 5.00 5.64 4.24
CA PRO A 43 5.07 6.87 5.00
C PRO A 43 4.30 7.98 4.28
N ARG A 44 3.59 8.79 5.07
CA ARG A 44 2.80 9.92 4.60
C ARG A 44 3.10 11.16 5.43
N ALA A 45 3.62 12.18 4.78
CA ALA A 45 3.74 13.51 5.37
C ALA A 45 2.36 14.10 5.67
N LYS A 46 2.22 14.72 6.85
CA LYS A 46 0.99 15.39 7.31
C LYS A 46 1.28 16.87 7.57
N ALA A 47 0.20 17.65 7.68
CA ALA A 47 0.28 19.10 7.84
C ALA A 47 0.90 19.55 9.19
N ASP A 48 1.01 18.64 10.16
CA ASP A 48 1.69 18.87 11.43
C ASP A 48 3.23 18.82 11.31
N GLY A 49 3.76 18.57 10.11
CA GLY A 49 5.20 18.49 9.83
C GLY A 49 5.79 17.11 10.12
N ASN A 50 5.00 16.17 10.65
CA ASN A 50 5.43 14.79 10.89
C ASN A 50 5.07 13.89 9.72
N SER A 51 5.68 12.71 9.71
CA SER A 51 5.38 11.64 8.77
C SER A 51 5.02 10.38 9.52
N TYR A 52 3.95 9.74 9.07
CA TYR A 52 3.38 8.58 9.73
C TYR A 52 3.28 7.41 8.75
N GLN A 53 3.47 6.21 9.25
CA GLN A 53 3.28 4.97 8.49
C GLN A 53 1.77 4.74 8.30
N HIS A 54 1.26 4.97 7.09
CA HIS A 54 -0.17 4.93 6.80
C HIS A 54 -0.50 3.93 5.67
N ILE A 55 -1.78 3.57 5.58
CA ILE A 55 -2.28 2.64 4.58
C ILE A 55 -2.42 3.35 3.23
N ALA A 56 -1.65 2.90 2.25
CA ALA A 56 -1.83 3.22 0.85
C ALA A 56 -2.61 2.12 0.13
N LYS A 57 -3.61 2.50 -0.67
CA LYS A 57 -4.30 1.63 -1.62
C LYS A 57 -3.70 1.82 -3.00
N LEU A 58 -3.15 0.76 -3.57
CA LEU A 58 -2.67 0.68 -4.94
C LEU A 58 -3.76 0.05 -5.79
N LEU A 59 -4.40 0.84 -6.65
CA LEU A 59 -5.35 0.33 -7.64
C LEU A 59 -4.58 -0.12 -8.89
N ILE A 60 -4.78 -1.37 -9.28
CA ILE A 60 -4.15 -2.06 -10.41
C ILE A 60 -5.20 -2.23 -11.50
N GLN A 61 -5.16 -1.37 -12.51
CA GLN A 61 -6.06 -1.48 -13.65
C GLN A 61 -5.37 -2.20 -14.80
N HIS A 62 -6.04 -3.23 -15.33
CA HIS A 62 -5.64 -3.90 -16.56
C HIS A 62 -6.42 -3.36 -17.77
N ASP A 63 -5.83 -3.45 -18.97
CA ASP A 63 -6.53 -3.22 -20.23
C ASP A 63 -7.33 -4.46 -20.67
N SER A 64 -7.99 -4.38 -21.83
CA SER A 64 -8.78 -5.49 -22.39
C SER A 64 -7.95 -6.70 -22.82
N GLN A 65 -6.61 -6.59 -22.81
CA GLN A 65 -5.66 -7.66 -23.10
C GLN A 65 -4.99 -8.18 -21.81
N ASP A 66 -5.53 -7.83 -20.64
CA ASP A 66 -5.00 -8.18 -19.32
C ASP A 66 -3.60 -7.63 -19.04
N LYS A 67 -3.22 -6.53 -19.71
CA LYS A 67 -1.95 -5.84 -19.45
C LYS A 67 -2.14 -4.70 -18.48
N LEU A 68 -1.18 -4.49 -17.58
CA LEU A 68 -1.20 -3.36 -16.65
C LEU A 68 -1.30 -2.05 -17.42
N LYS A 69 -2.40 -1.33 -17.18
CA LYS A 69 -2.72 -0.04 -17.79
C LYS A 69 -2.40 1.12 -16.85
N LEU A 70 -2.66 0.95 -15.55
CA LEU A 70 -2.43 1.98 -14.55
C LEU A 70 -2.24 1.37 -13.17
N ALA A 71 -1.22 1.83 -12.44
CA ALA A 71 -1.13 1.66 -11.00
C ALA A 71 -1.31 3.05 -10.35
N LYS A 72 -2.41 3.26 -9.62
CA LYS A 72 -2.67 4.54 -8.91
C LYS A 72 -2.67 4.32 -7.41
N SER A 73 -1.81 5.04 -6.69
CA SER A 73 -1.80 5.05 -5.23
C SER A 73 -2.71 6.13 -4.67
N SER A 74 -3.45 5.81 -3.62
CA SER A 74 -4.11 6.77 -2.73
C SER A 74 -3.88 6.38 -1.27
N PHE A 75 -4.05 7.32 -0.33
CA PHE A 75 -3.94 7.04 1.10
C PHE A 75 -5.32 7.04 1.75
N LEU A 76 -5.56 6.09 2.64
CA LEU A 76 -6.76 6.11 3.48
C LEU A 76 -6.71 7.36 4.40
N SER A 77 -7.90 7.91 4.67
CA SER A 77 -8.03 9.05 5.56
C SER A 77 -7.93 8.57 7.01
N MET A 78 -6.87 8.98 7.70
CA MET A 78 -6.56 8.55 9.06
C MET A 78 -6.02 9.73 9.87
N GLY A 79 -6.07 9.56 11.20
CA GLY A 79 -5.47 10.47 12.17
C GLY A 79 -3.95 10.51 12.10
N ASN A 80 -3.33 11.05 13.14
CA ASN A 80 -1.88 11.23 13.23
C ASN A 80 -1.28 10.13 14.12
N PHE A 81 -1.15 8.93 13.58
CA PHE A 81 -0.61 7.76 14.29
C PHE A 81 -0.04 6.76 13.28
N ASP A 82 0.90 5.93 13.73
CA ASP A 82 1.48 4.89 12.90
C ASP A 82 0.60 3.63 12.89
N VAL A 83 0.37 3.11 11.69
CA VAL A 83 -0.09 1.73 11.48
C VAL A 83 1.14 0.86 11.32
N VAL A 84 1.19 -0.22 12.10
CA VAL A 84 2.34 -1.14 12.15
C VAL A 84 2.08 -2.46 11.44
N ALA A 85 0.80 -2.82 11.27
CA ALA A 85 0.42 -4.00 10.49
C ALA A 85 -1.00 -3.88 9.93
N LEU A 86 -1.19 -4.40 8.72
CA LEU A 86 -2.48 -4.75 8.16
C LEU A 86 -2.84 -6.17 8.65
N ASP A 87 -4.00 -6.33 9.30
CA ASP A 87 -4.46 -7.62 9.81
C ASP A 87 -5.40 -8.31 8.82
N ARG A 88 -6.45 -7.60 8.39
CA ARG A 88 -7.46 -8.15 7.48
C ARG A 88 -8.16 -7.05 6.68
N TYR A 89 -8.57 -7.39 5.46
CA TYR A 89 -9.57 -6.65 4.70
C TYR A 89 -10.79 -7.53 4.39
N ASP A 90 -12.00 -7.00 4.59
CA ASP A 90 -13.25 -7.59 4.13
C ASP A 90 -13.86 -6.68 3.04
N GLY A 91 -13.83 -7.16 1.80
CA GLY A 91 -14.40 -6.45 0.66
C GLY A 91 -15.92 -6.41 0.62
N THR A 92 -16.62 -7.25 1.40
CA THR A 92 -18.09 -7.26 1.48
C THR A 92 -18.60 -6.06 2.25
N THR A 93 -17.94 -5.74 3.36
CA THR A 93 -18.30 -4.63 4.25
C THR A 93 -17.40 -3.41 4.06
N ASP A 94 -16.45 -3.47 3.12
CA ASP A 94 -15.38 -2.49 2.89
C ASP A 94 -14.67 -2.09 4.19
N THR A 95 -14.25 -3.09 4.97
CA THR A 95 -13.70 -2.90 6.31
C THR A 95 -12.26 -3.40 6.40
N MET A 96 -11.37 -2.57 6.97
CA MET A 96 -9.97 -2.88 7.19
C MET A 96 -9.66 -2.92 8.69
N TRP A 97 -9.06 -4.02 9.15
CA TRP A 97 -8.53 -4.18 10.50
C TRP A 97 -7.01 -4.00 10.46
N VAL A 98 -6.50 -3.18 11.38
CA VAL A 98 -5.08 -2.83 11.47
C VAL A 98 -4.61 -2.81 12.91
N VAL A 99 -3.31 -3.00 13.09
CA VAL A 99 -2.61 -2.74 14.34
C VAL A 99 -1.96 -1.37 14.24
N SER A 100 -2.17 -0.51 15.24
CA SER A 100 -1.58 0.82 15.30
C SER A 100 -0.89 1.06 16.65
N HIS A 101 0.10 1.94 16.64
CA HIS A 101 0.62 2.52 17.87
C HIS A 101 -0.10 3.84 18.14
N ALA A 102 -0.95 3.85 19.17
CA ALA A 102 -1.44 5.09 19.74
C ALA A 102 -0.38 5.65 20.70
N ILE A 103 0.07 6.87 20.46
CA ILE A 103 0.86 7.60 21.47
C ILE A 103 -0.09 7.92 22.62
N SER A 104 0.12 7.28 23.77
CA SER A 104 -0.53 7.69 25.01
C SER A 104 0.13 8.97 25.49
N LEU A 105 -0.57 10.09 25.37
CA LEU A 105 -0.16 11.35 26.01
C LEU A 105 -0.53 11.26 27.49
N HIS A 106 0.47 11.14 28.35
CA HIS A 106 0.35 11.34 29.80
C HIS A 106 0.55 12.81 30.17
#